data_AF-A0A9Q9DXH6-F1
#
_entry.id   AF-A0A9Q9DXH6-F1
#
_cell.length_a   1.000
_cell.length_b   1.000
_cell.length_c   1.000
_cell.angle_alpha   90.00
_cell.angle_beta   90.00
_cell.angle_gamma   90.00
#
_symmetry.space_group_name_H-M   'P 1'
#
loop_
_entity.id
_entity.type
_entity.pdbx_description
1 polymer ?
#
loop_
_entity_poly.entity_id
_entity_poly.type
_entity_poly.pdbx_seq_one_letter_code
_entity_poly.pdbx_strand_id
1 'polypeptide(L)'
;MAPNLLVATQKAFAPHKWFKSNKADLSRVVEEWTSPVPGQYESIPGRGWFLIATLKDESKPEHSEKPTVRGSDGRKYILLERPIPLKYSHALGRYFLEPEFEKRKKTVMIKDDKGKEVRAGFFRVDDVAWVKCWDEHDTFIPGNANGAAGYQRWVLDAQTHQFRHMLKRDDPNYIRSRRNSPARDTDNRSQESVSTEFRSSRPGSIKNGFSVGGSTRTSSIRYQPSTPTSNAPSQRPSRQSSPKRSDSIPLEEAKAALRRLAREHEEAAAALARSRMKRTDSKDRVEQIERGRVSERVGN
;
A
#
# COMPACT_ATOMS: atom_id res chain seq x y z
N MET A 1 -33.77 -63.29 -24.66
CA MET A 1 -34.46 -61.98 -24.45
C MET A 1 -33.78 -60.96 -25.35
N ALA A 2 -34.45 -60.49 -26.40
CA ALA A 2 -33.88 -59.49 -27.29
C ALA A 2 -34.02 -58.10 -26.64
N PRO A 3 -32.96 -57.26 -26.62
CA PRO A 3 -33.05 -55.92 -26.08
C PRO A 3 -34.00 -55.06 -26.93
N ASN A 4 -34.82 -54.25 -26.27
CA ASN A 4 -35.80 -53.38 -26.92
C ASN A 4 -35.09 -52.32 -27.78
N LEU A 5 -35.15 -52.48 -29.10
CA LEU A 5 -34.48 -51.62 -30.08
C LEU A 5 -34.91 -50.14 -29.97
N LEU A 6 -36.14 -49.88 -29.52
CA LEU A 6 -36.66 -48.53 -29.31
C LEU A 6 -35.91 -47.80 -28.18
N VAL A 7 -35.47 -48.53 -27.16
CA VAL A 7 -34.66 -47.97 -26.06
C VAL A 7 -33.22 -47.69 -26.53
N ALA A 8 -32.68 -48.53 -27.41
CA ALA A 8 -31.34 -48.35 -27.96
C ALA A 8 -31.25 -47.10 -28.85
N THR A 9 -32.24 -46.88 -29.73
CA THR A 9 -32.27 -45.69 -30.60
C THR A 9 -32.52 -44.40 -29.80
N GLN A 10 -33.38 -44.42 -28.79
CA GLN A 10 -33.57 -43.26 -27.90
C GLN A 10 -32.29 -42.87 -27.16
N LYS A 11 -31.46 -43.84 -26.76
CA LYS A 11 -30.15 -43.54 -26.16
C LYS A 11 -29.12 -43.10 -27.20
N ALA A 12 -29.19 -43.61 -28.43
CA ALA A 12 -28.27 -43.26 -29.51
C ALA A 12 -28.55 -41.91 -30.18
N PHE A 13 -29.74 -41.34 -30.02
CA PHE A 13 -30.10 -40.04 -30.60
C PHE A 13 -30.48 -38.99 -29.55
N ALA A 14 -30.02 -39.18 -28.31
CA ALA A 14 -30.10 -38.19 -27.25
C ALA A 14 -28.72 -37.57 -27.00
N PRO A 15 -28.19 -36.71 -27.89
CA PRO A 15 -26.86 -36.12 -27.73
C PRO A 15 -26.76 -35.31 -26.43
N HIS A 16 -27.87 -34.76 -25.94
CA HIS A 16 -27.98 -34.10 -24.63
C HIS A 16 -27.73 -35.03 -23.42
N LYS A 17 -27.70 -36.35 -23.61
CA LYS A 17 -27.35 -37.36 -22.59
C LYS A 17 -25.93 -37.89 -22.76
N TRP A 18 -25.36 -37.82 -23.96
CA TRP A 18 -23.99 -38.26 -24.22
C TRP A 18 -22.94 -37.38 -23.54
N PHE A 19 -23.21 -36.08 -23.42
CA PHE A 19 -22.32 -35.12 -22.76
C PHE A 19 -22.72 -34.78 -21.32
N LYS A 20 -23.76 -35.44 -20.78
CA LYS A 20 -24.01 -35.39 -19.33
C LYS A 20 -23.00 -36.32 -18.66
N SER A 21 -21.78 -35.82 -18.52
CA SER A 21 -20.81 -36.35 -17.57
C SER A 21 -21.55 -36.57 -16.25
N ASN A 22 -21.52 -37.82 -15.77
CA ASN A 22 -22.06 -38.16 -14.47
C ASN A 22 -21.42 -37.22 -13.46
N LYS A 23 -22.21 -36.33 -12.84
CA LYS A 23 -21.76 -35.42 -11.77
C LYS A 23 -21.39 -36.18 -10.48
N ALA A 24 -21.00 -37.44 -10.59
CA ALA A 24 -20.77 -38.35 -9.48
C ALA A 24 -19.44 -38.08 -8.78
N ASP A 25 -18.43 -37.51 -9.45
CA ASP A 25 -17.07 -37.44 -8.92
C ASP A 25 -16.47 -36.04 -8.82
N LEU A 26 -17.30 -35.00 -8.72
CA LEU A 26 -16.84 -33.73 -8.15
C LEU A 26 -16.85 -33.88 -6.62
N SER A 27 -16.01 -34.80 -6.14
CA SER A 27 -15.88 -35.14 -4.73
C SER A 27 -15.37 -33.93 -3.96
N ARG A 28 -16.02 -33.66 -2.83
CA ARG A 28 -15.56 -32.64 -1.89
C ARG A 28 -14.18 -33.06 -1.42
N VAL A 29 -13.19 -32.20 -1.62
CA VAL A 29 -11.80 -32.45 -1.19
C VAL A 29 -11.61 -31.76 0.14
N VAL A 30 -11.18 -32.52 1.16
CA VAL A 30 -10.85 -31.96 2.48
C VAL A 30 -9.34 -31.92 2.63
N GLU A 31 -8.79 -30.75 2.92
CA GLU A 31 -7.36 -30.52 3.13
C GLU A 31 -7.10 -29.83 4.48
N GLU A 32 -5.95 -30.11 5.09
CA GLU A 32 -5.49 -29.39 6.27
C GLU A 32 -4.56 -28.25 5.85
N TRP A 33 -4.90 -27.01 6.19
CA TRP A 33 -4.07 -25.85 5.90
C TRP A 33 -3.62 -25.17 7.20
N THR A 34 -2.43 -24.58 7.17
CA THR A 34 -1.85 -23.81 8.28
C THR A 34 -2.20 -22.31 8.21
N SER A 35 -2.58 -21.81 7.02
CA SER A 35 -2.85 -20.40 6.74
C SER A 35 -4.07 -20.28 5.81
N PRO A 36 -4.99 -19.31 6.00
CA PRO A 36 -4.93 -18.17 6.93
C PRO A 36 -5.20 -18.51 8.40
N VAL A 37 -5.93 -19.59 8.67
CA VAL A 37 -6.18 -20.11 10.02
C VAL A 37 -5.88 -21.61 10.06
N PRO A 38 -5.12 -22.14 11.03
CA PRO A 38 -4.88 -23.58 11.13
C PRO A 38 -6.17 -24.38 11.28
N GLY A 39 -6.43 -25.30 10.35
CA GLY A 39 -7.69 -26.05 10.34
C GLY A 39 -7.90 -26.93 9.12
N GLN A 40 -9.09 -27.53 9.05
CA GLN A 40 -9.54 -28.33 7.92
C GLN A 40 -10.42 -27.49 7.00
N TYR A 41 -10.14 -27.61 5.70
CA TYR A 41 -10.77 -26.86 4.63
C TYR A 41 -11.42 -27.82 3.63
N GLU A 42 -12.63 -27.51 3.19
CA GLU A 42 -13.37 -28.26 2.19
C GLU A 42 -13.44 -27.46 0.89
N SER A 43 -13.00 -28.05 -0.21
CA SER A 43 -13.21 -27.53 -1.56
C SER A 43 -14.56 -27.99 -2.07
N ILE A 44 -15.46 -27.03 -2.31
CA ILE A 44 -16.75 -27.25 -2.95
C ILE A 44 -16.66 -26.80 -4.41
N PRO A 45 -16.75 -27.73 -5.37
CA PRO A 45 -16.75 -27.46 -6.80
C PRO A 45 -17.73 -26.34 -7.18
N GLY A 46 -17.21 -25.29 -7.83
CA GLY A 46 -17.98 -24.11 -8.25
C GLY A 46 -18.27 -23.09 -7.14
N ARG A 47 -17.95 -23.37 -5.87
CA ARG A 47 -18.09 -22.42 -4.75
C ARG A 47 -16.76 -22.01 -4.12
N GLY A 48 -15.71 -22.82 -4.27
CA GLY A 48 -14.38 -22.56 -3.73
C GLY A 48 -14.12 -23.27 -2.41
N TRP A 49 -13.17 -22.74 -1.63
CA TRP A 49 -12.71 -23.33 -0.38
C TRP A 49 -13.49 -22.80 0.83
N PHE A 50 -13.72 -23.65 1.82
CA PHE A 50 -14.43 -23.33 3.06
C PHE A 50 -13.68 -23.87 4.25
N LEU A 51 -13.50 -23.07 5.31
CA LEU A 51 -13.02 -23.56 6.59
C LEU A 51 -14.18 -24.27 7.30
N ILE A 52 -13.99 -25.56 7.62
CA ILE A 52 -15.01 -26.41 8.28
C ILE A 52 -14.67 -26.72 9.73
N ALA A 53 -13.39 -26.74 10.09
CA ALA A 53 -12.95 -27.06 11.44
C ALA A 53 -11.67 -26.30 11.80
N THR A 54 -11.59 -25.79 13.02
CA THR A 54 -10.39 -25.10 13.54
C THR A 54 -9.64 -26.00 14.50
N LEU A 55 -8.31 -25.86 14.55
CA LEU A 55 -7.49 -26.61 15.51
C LEU A 55 -7.90 -26.28 16.95
N LYS A 56 -8.08 -27.31 17.79
CA LYS A 56 -8.37 -27.12 19.23
C LYS A 56 -7.11 -26.71 19.96
N ASP A 57 -7.08 -25.48 20.45
CA ASP A 57 -6.03 -25.02 21.37
C ASP A 57 -6.26 -25.67 22.75
N GLU A 58 -5.37 -26.57 23.17
CA GLU A 58 -5.45 -27.21 24.50
C GLU A 58 -5.23 -26.21 25.66
N SER A 59 -4.71 -25.02 25.36
CA SER A 59 -4.43 -23.95 26.34
C SER A 59 -5.64 -23.07 26.67
N LYS A 60 -6.73 -23.14 25.91
CA LYS A 60 -7.95 -22.37 26.17
C LYS A 60 -9.03 -23.28 26.75
N PRO A 61 -9.49 -23.06 27.99
CA PRO A 61 -10.66 -23.75 28.50
C PRO A 61 -11.89 -23.26 27.74
N GLU A 62 -12.37 -24.06 26.78
CA GLU A 62 -13.63 -23.77 26.10
C GLU A 62 -14.82 -24.16 26.98
N HIS A 63 -15.73 -23.21 27.19
CA HIS A 63 -16.99 -23.39 27.90
C HIS A 63 -18.11 -24.05 27.07
N SER A 64 -17.84 -24.44 25.81
CA SER A 64 -18.86 -24.97 24.90
C SER A 64 -18.51 -26.36 24.39
N GLU A 65 -19.40 -27.33 24.61
CA GLU A 65 -19.36 -28.71 24.10
C GLU A 65 -19.55 -28.76 22.58
N LYS A 66 -18.61 -28.21 21.82
CA LYS A 66 -18.66 -28.32 20.36
C LYS A 66 -18.18 -29.72 19.94
N PRO A 67 -18.81 -30.33 18.91
CA PRO A 67 -18.39 -31.63 18.42
C PRO A 67 -16.94 -31.55 17.91
N THR A 68 -16.07 -32.39 18.47
CA THR A 68 -14.66 -32.46 18.09
C THR A 68 -14.41 -33.63 17.15
N VAL A 69 -13.65 -33.40 16.08
CA VAL A 69 -13.21 -34.43 15.14
C VAL A 69 -11.71 -34.66 15.33
N ARG A 70 -11.28 -35.92 15.27
CA ARG A 70 -9.85 -36.26 15.27
C ARG A 70 -9.36 -36.29 13.82
N GLY A 71 -8.38 -35.47 13.49
CA GLY A 71 -7.75 -35.50 12.16
C GLY A 71 -6.79 -36.68 11.99
N SER A 72 -6.26 -36.83 10.78
CA SER A 72 -5.26 -37.85 10.42
C SER A 72 -4.04 -37.80 11.34
N ASP A 73 -3.65 -36.60 11.76
CA ASP A 73 -2.41 -36.34 12.48
C ASP A 73 -2.57 -36.51 14.01
N GLY A 74 -3.71 -37.04 14.46
CA GLY A 74 -4.06 -37.17 15.88
C GLY A 74 -4.48 -35.86 16.55
N ARG A 75 -4.37 -34.73 15.85
CA ARG A 75 -4.87 -33.41 16.28
C ARG A 75 -6.39 -33.41 16.42
N LYS A 76 -6.88 -32.68 17.43
CA LYS A 76 -8.31 -32.48 17.66
C LYS A 76 -8.75 -31.17 16.99
N TYR A 77 -9.80 -31.25 16.20
CA TYR A 77 -10.42 -30.11 15.55
C TYR A 77 -11.79 -29.85 16.17
N ILE A 78 -12.16 -28.59 16.28
CA ILE A 78 -13.49 -28.14 16.66
C ILE A 78 -14.25 -27.86 15.36
N LEU A 79 -15.35 -28.58 15.13
CA LEU A 79 -16.20 -28.31 13.98
C LEU A 79 -16.87 -26.95 14.12
N LEU A 80 -16.88 -26.20 13.04
CA LEU A 80 -17.61 -24.94 12.95
C LEU A 80 -19.09 -25.24 12.68
N GLU A 81 -19.97 -24.52 13.35
CA GLU A 81 -21.42 -24.60 13.12
C GLU A 81 -21.77 -24.21 11.67
N ARG A 82 -21.03 -23.25 11.11
CA ARG A 82 -21.18 -22.77 9.74
C ARG A 82 -19.82 -22.76 9.04
N PRO A 83 -19.68 -23.43 7.89
CA PRO A 83 -18.48 -23.33 7.07
C PRO A 83 -18.23 -21.89 6.65
N ILE A 84 -16.99 -21.42 6.78
CA ILE A 84 -16.62 -20.03 6.45
C ILE A 84 -15.92 -20.03 5.08
N PRO A 85 -16.46 -19.35 4.06
CA PRO A 85 -15.85 -19.34 2.74
C PRO A 85 -14.52 -18.58 2.75
N LEU A 86 -13.61 -19.03 1.89
CA LEU A 86 -12.32 -18.39 1.65
C LEU A 86 -12.41 -17.54 0.40
N LYS A 87 -11.93 -16.30 0.51
CA LYS A 87 -11.80 -15.36 -0.59
C LYS A 87 -10.33 -15.12 -0.87
N TYR A 88 -9.93 -15.26 -2.13
CA TYR A 88 -8.59 -14.91 -2.56
C TYR A 88 -8.50 -13.38 -2.77
N SER A 89 -7.56 -12.73 -2.09
CA SER A 89 -7.29 -11.32 -2.32
C SER A 89 -6.24 -11.16 -3.39
N HIS A 90 -6.64 -10.68 -4.56
CA HIS A 90 -5.72 -10.32 -5.65
C HIS A 90 -4.80 -9.15 -5.28
N ALA A 91 -5.19 -8.29 -4.34
CA ALA A 91 -4.37 -7.15 -3.90
C ALA A 91 -3.13 -7.59 -3.10
N LEU A 92 -3.27 -8.64 -2.28
CA LEU A 92 -2.21 -9.19 -1.42
C LEU A 92 -1.64 -10.52 -1.90
N GLY A 93 -2.28 -11.17 -2.87
CA GLY A 93 -1.89 -12.47 -3.37
C GLY A 93 -2.10 -13.62 -2.38
N ARG A 94 -3.03 -13.50 -1.43
CA ARG A 94 -3.27 -14.52 -0.38
C ARG A 94 -4.75 -14.75 -0.09
N TYR A 95 -5.06 -15.91 0.46
CA TYR A 95 -6.40 -16.28 0.91
C TYR A 95 -6.75 -15.64 2.26
N PHE A 96 -8.02 -15.30 2.41
CA PHE A 96 -8.62 -14.78 3.63
C PHE A 96 -9.95 -15.47 3.89
N LEU A 97 -10.35 -15.54 5.16
CA LEU A 97 -11.73 -15.86 5.51
C LEU A 97 -12.64 -14.70 5.08
N GLU A 98 -13.82 -15.01 4.56
CA GLU A 98 -14.83 -14.01 4.18
C GLU A 98 -15.06 -12.89 5.21
N PRO A 99 -15.32 -13.17 6.51
CA PRO A 99 -15.53 -12.12 7.49
C PRO A 99 -14.31 -11.23 7.69
N GLU A 100 -13.09 -11.77 7.51
CA GLU A 100 -11.87 -10.97 7.58
C GLU A 100 -11.67 -10.13 6.31
N PHE A 101 -11.95 -10.74 5.15
CA PHE A 101 -11.88 -10.07 3.86
C PHE A 101 -12.82 -8.87 3.79
N GLU A 102 -14.05 -9.01 4.28
CA GLU A 102 -15.04 -7.94 4.32
C GLU A 102 -14.67 -6.84 5.31
N LYS A 103 -14.11 -7.18 6.48
CA LYS A 103 -13.57 -6.18 7.42
C LYS A 103 -12.43 -5.35 6.81
N ARG A 104 -11.64 -5.95 5.92
CA ARG A 104 -10.53 -5.27 5.22
C ARG A 104 -10.99 -4.50 4.00
N LYS A 105 -12.19 -4.77 3.46
CA LYS A 105 -12.76 -4.06 2.32
C LYS A 105 -13.60 -2.88 2.81
N LYS A 106 -13.33 -1.68 2.31
CA LYS A 106 -14.13 -0.48 2.63
C LYS A 106 -14.38 0.32 1.37
N THR A 107 -15.63 0.68 1.11
CA THR A 107 -16.00 1.54 -0.02
C THR A 107 -16.36 2.92 0.50
N VAL A 108 -15.71 3.96 -0.03
CA VAL A 108 -15.88 5.35 0.42
C VAL A 108 -15.89 6.29 -0.79
N MET A 109 -16.58 7.43 -0.65
CA MET A 109 -16.54 8.53 -1.62
C MET A 109 -15.26 9.36 -1.40
N ILE A 110 -14.42 9.46 -2.42
CA ILE A 110 -13.19 10.27 -2.40
C ILE A 110 -13.27 11.37 -3.45
N LYS A 111 -12.53 12.46 -3.25
CA LYS A 111 -12.35 13.48 -4.28
C LYS A 111 -11.18 13.07 -5.17
N ASP A 112 -11.44 12.88 -6.45
CA ASP A 112 -10.39 12.68 -7.45
C ASP A 112 -9.54 13.96 -7.63
N ASP A 113 -8.43 13.87 -8.35
CA ASP A 113 -7.53 15.00 -8.64
C ASP A 113 -8.25 16.18 -9.32
N LYS A 114 -9.40 15.91 -9.95
CA LYS A 114 -10.28 16.91 -10.59
C LYS A 114 -11.30 17.52 -9.62
N GLY A 115 -11.27 17.16 -8.34
CA GLY A 115 -12.21 17.60 -7.30
C GLY A 115 -13.58 16.93 -7.34
N LYS A 116 -13.81 15.98 -8.25
CA LYS A 116 -15.08 15.24 -8.37
C LYS A 116 -15.16 14.16 -7.28
N GLU A 117 -16.33 14.01 -6.67
CA GLU A 117 -16.59 12.93 -5.72
C GLU A 117 -16.85 11.62 -6.48
N VAL A 118 -16.02 10.62 -6.19
CA VAL A 118 -15.95 9.34 -6.87
C VAL A 118 -16.04 8.22 -5.83
N ARG A 119 -16.85 7.21 -6.12
CA ARG A 119 -16.91 6.00 -5.29
C ARG A 119 -15.65 5.16 -5.56
N ALA A 120 -14.87 4.86 -4.52
CA ALA A 120 -13.69 4.03 -4.65
C ALA A 120 -13.70 2.93 -3.59
N GLY A 121 -13.28 1.72 -3.98
CA GLY A 121 -13.10 0.60 -3.07
C GLY A 121 -11.65 0.52 -2.60
N PHE A 122 -11.48 0.44 -1.28
CA PHE A 122 -10.20 0.30 -0.62
C PHE A 122 -10.07 -1.08 0.03
N PHE A 123 -8.86 -1.62 0.02
CA PHE A 123 -8.47 -2.82 0.73
C PHE A 123 -7.39 -2.52 1.75
N ARG A 124 -7.56 -3.01 2.97
CA ARG A 124 -6.61 -2.84 4.07
C ARG A 124 -5.48 -3.85 3.95
N VAL A 125 -4.27 -3.34 3.71
CA VAL A 125 -3.04 -4.14 3.56
C VAL A 125 -2.44 -4.41 4.94
N ASP A 126 -2.23 -3.33 5.68
CA ASP A 126 -1.60 -3.33 7.01
C ASP A 126 -2.53 -2.69 8.07
N ASP A 127 -2.00 -2.43 9.26
CA ASP A 127 -2.78 -1.78 10.32
C ASP A 127 -3.17 -0.33 9.97
N VAL A 128 -2.36 0.36 9.18
CA VAL A 128 -2.57 1.77 8.85
C VAL A 128 -2.79 1.98 7.34
N ALA A 129 -2.15 1.15 6.51
CA ALA A 129 -2.15 1.32 5.07
C ALA A 129 -3.35 0.65 4.38
N TRP A 130 -3.98 1.45 3.53
CA TRP A 130 -5.06 1.08 2.64
C TRP A 130 -4.63 1.24 1.19
N VAL A 131 -5.32 0.55 0.30
CA VAL A 131 -5.00 0.55 -1.12
C VAL A 131 -6.29 0.65 -1.93
N LYS A 132 -6.32 1.53 -2.94
CA LYS A 132 -7.45 1.63 -3.88
C LYS A 132 -7.38 0.45 -4.86
N CYS A 133 -8.25 -0.54 -4.69
CA CYS A 133 -8.28 -1.77 -5.50
C CYS A 133 -9.49 -1.86 -6.43
N TRP A 134 -10.50 -1.00 -6.24
CA TRP A 134 -11.69 -0.97 -7.08
C TRP A 134 -11.98 0.45 -7.58
N ASP A 135 -12.40 0.54 -8.83
CA ASP A 135 -12.83 1.79 -9.49
C ASP A 135 -14.29 2.16 -9.17
N GLU A 136 -14.83 3.16 -9.88
CA GLU A 136 -16.22 3.63 -9.69
C GLU A 136 -17.27 2.57 -10.08
N HIS A 137 -16.88 1.62 -10.91
CA HIS A 137 -17.73 0.57 -11.45
C HIS A 137 -17.56 -0.76 -10.71
N ASP A 138 -16.91 -0.75 -9.53
CA ASP A 138 -16.54 -1.95 -8.78
C ASP A 138 -15.65 -2.93 -9.57
N THR A 139 -14.99 -2.45 -10.64
CA THR A 139 -14.02 -3.23 -11.40
C THR A 139 -12.70 -3.26 -10.64
N PHE A 140 -12.14 -4.46 -10.49
CA PHE A 140 -10.86 -4.63 -9.83
C PHE A 140 -9.73 -4.06 -10.69
N ILE A 141 -8.98 -3.12 -10.13
CA ILE A 141 -7.80 -2.55 -10.77
C ILE A 141 -6.63 -3.50 -10.45
N PRO A 142 -5.95 -4.12 -11.43
CA PRO A 142 -4.81 -4.97 -11.13
C PRO A 142 -3.62 -4.14 -10.63
N GLY A 143 -3.00 -4.61 -9.56
CA GLY A 143 -1.82 -3.99 -8.95
C GLY A 143 -1.25 -4.87 -7.85
N ASN A 144 -0.05 -4.56 -7.38
CA ASN A 144 0.60 -5.29 -6.30
C ASN A 144 0.76 -4.39 -5.06
N ALA A 145 0.23 -4.79 -3.90
CA ALA A 145 0.40 -4.03 -2.66
C ALA A 145 1.84 -4.04 -2.10
N ASN A 146 2.66 -5.03 -2.50
CA ASN A 146 3.99 -5.31 -1.95
C ASN A 146 5.18 -4.73 -2.77
N GLY A 147 4.91 -4.02 -3.87
CA GLY A 147 5.88 -3.09 -4.50
C GLY A 147 6.55 -3.55 -5.83
N ALA A 148 6.45 -2.67 -6.84
CA ALA A 148 7.36 -2.41 -7.99
C ALA A 148 6.61 -1.51 -8.99
N ALA A 149 5.43 -1.97 -9.43
CA ALA A 149 4.35 -1.19 -10.06
C ALA A 149 3.11 -1.33 -9.17
N GLY A 150 3.27 -0.89 -7.91
CA GLY A 150 2.32 -1.20 -6.86
C GLY A 150 1.16 -0.22 -6.81
N TYR A 151 0.10 -0.60 -6.12
CA TYR A 151 -0.98 0.34 -5.91
C TYR A 151 -0.54 1.55 -5.10
N GLN A 152 -1.22 2.66 -5.35
CA GLN A 152 -1.12 3.84 -4.51
C GLN A 152 -1.59 3.52 -3.08
N ARG A 153 -0.74 3.86 -2.10
CA ARG A 153 -1.05 3.68 -0.67
C ARG A 153 -1.80 4.89 -0.11
N TRP A 154 -2.80 4.60 0.69
CA TRP A 154 -3.71 5.54 1.32
C TRP A 154 -3.74 5.29 2.83
N VAL A 155 -4.06 6.32 3.58
CA VAL A 155 -4.28 6.25 5.02
C VAL A 155 -5.63 6.88 5.31
N LEU A 156 -6.35 6.28 6.24
CA LEU A 156 -7.55 6.88 6.81
C LEU A 156 -7.11 7.88 7.87
N ASP A 157 -7.32 9.17 7.62
CA ASP A 157 -6.97 10.19 8.58
C ASP A 157 -7.85 10.08 9.83
N ALA A 158 -7.24 10.10 11.01
CA ALA A 158 -7.95 9.89 12.28
C ALA A 158 -8.85 11.07 12.64
N GLN A 159 -8.52 12.28 12.18
CA GLN A 159 -9.29 13.48 12.50
C GLN A 159 -10.46 13.67 11.54
N THR A 160 -10.21 13.60 10.24
CA THR A 160 -11.24 13.85 9.21
C THR A 160 -12.02 12.61 8.81
N HIS A 161 -11.54 11.41 9.15
CA HIS A 161 -12.03 10.12 8.63
C HIS A 161 -12.06 10.06 7.10
N GLN A 162 -11.27 10.91 6.43
CA GLN A 162 -11.13 10.91 4.98
C GLN A 162 -9.89 10.12 4.56
N PHE A 163 -9.99 9.48 3.40
CA PHE A 163 -8.84 8.85 2.79
C PHE A 163 -7.93 9.91 2.18
N ARG A 164 -6.66 9.89 2.58
CA ARG A 164 -5.61 10.70 1.97
C ARG A 164 -4.45 9.80 1.54
N HIS A 165 -3.64 10.29 0.61
CA HIS A 165 -2.41 9.60 0.25
C HIS A 165 -1.50 9.43 1.47
N MET A 166 -0.85 8.27 1.53
CA MET A 166 0.08 7.96 2.61
C MET A 166 1.31 8.86 2.50
N LEU A 167 1.57 9.63 3.57
CA LEU A 167 2.78 10.42 3.69
C LEU A 167 3.91 9.54 4.20
N LYS A 168 5.16 9.95 3.97
CA LYS A 168 6.34 9.20 4.44
C LYS A 168 6.34 8.94 5.94
N ARG A 169 5.82 9.89 6.72
CA ARG A 169 5.70 9.77 8.18
C ARG A 169 4.67 8.74 8.64
N ASP A 170 3.70 8.39 7.80
CA ASP A 170 2.68 7.40 8.14
C ASP A 170 3.15 5.96 7.87
N ASP A 171 4.22 5.79 7.08
CA ASP A 171 4.73 4.46 6.76
C ASP A 171 5.35 3.82 8.04
N PRO A 172 4.82 2.68 8.52
CA PRO A 172 5.34 2.01 9.71
C PRO A 172 6.82 1.64 9.58
N ASN A 173 7.30 1.37 8.36
CA ASN A 173 8.71 1.06 8.13
C ASN A 173 9.60 2.30 8.28
N TYR A 174 9.10 3.49 7.91
CA TYR A 174 9.81 4.75 8.06
C TYR A 174 9.87 5.22 9.53
N ILE A 175 8.79 5.03 10.29
CA ILE A 175 8.80 5.36 11.74
C ILE A 175 9.80 4.48 12.50
N ARG A 176 9.87 3.18 12.18
CA ARG A 176 10.77 2.23 12.86
C ARG A 176 12.25 2.59 12.65
N SER A 177 12.66 3.03 11.47
CA SER A 177 14.06 3.36 11.18
C SER A 177 14.55 4.63 11.89
N ARG A 178 13.65 5.58 12.18
CA ARG A 178 13.98 6.80 12.92
C ARG A 178 14.14 6.60 14.43
N ARG A 179 13.55 5.54 15.00
CA ARG A 179 13.62 5.28 16.44
C ARG A 179 15.06 4.99 16.92
N ASN A 180 15.92 4.52 16.01
CA ASN A 180 17.32 4.18 16.29
C ASN A 180 18.33 5.23 15.78
N SER A 181 17.88 6.35 15.21
CA SER A 181 18.77 7.39 14.68
C SER A 181 18.38 8.78 15.21
N PRO A 182 19.11 9.33 16.21
CA PRO A 182 18.93 10.70 16.66
C PRO A 182 19.60 11.65 15.67
N ALA A 183 19.04 11.81 14.48
CA ALA A 183 19.53 12.75 13.48
C ALA A 183 18.49 13.84 13.22
N ARG A 184 18.88 15.05 13.59
CA ARG A 184 18.27 16.33 13.20
C ARG A 184 18.24 16.43 11.67
N ASP A 185 17.16 16.03 11.02
CA ASP A 185 16.87 16.51 9.67
C ASP A 185 15.96 17.73 9.77
N THR A 186 16.59 18.90 9.64
CA THR A 186 15.97 20.22 9.44
C THR A 186 15.42 20.42 8.03
N ASP A 187 15.43 19.37 7.19
CA ASP A 187 14.84 19.40 5.86
C ASP A 187 13.35 19.01 5.92
N ASN A 188 12.51 19.96 6.32
CA ASN A 188 11.05 19.86 6.23
C ASN A 188 10.52 19.80 4.78
N ARG A 189 11.42 19.78 3.77
CA ARG A 189 11.10 19.89 2.35
C ARG A 189 10.75 18.56 1.67
N SER A 190 10.85 17.42 2.38
CA SER A 190 10.69 16.07 1.81
C SER A 190 9.66 15.21 2.55
N GLN A 191 8.50 15.80 2.87
CA GLN A 191 7.28 15.04 3.19
C GLN A 191 6.51 14.60 1.94
N GLU A 192 7.22 14.42 0.83
CA GLU A 192 6.62 13.99 -0.43
C GLU A 192 5.96 12.62 -0.23
N SER A 193 4.72 12.53 -0.71
CA SER A 193 3.85 11.37 -0.56
C SER A 193 4.55 10.11 -1.07
N VAL A 194 4.50 9.01 -0.31
CA VAL A 194 5.05 7.70 -0.73
C VAL A 194 4.23 7.12 -1.90
N SER A 195 3.11 7.75 -2.20
CA SER A 195 2.12 7.36 -3.19
C SER A 195 2.57 7.49 -4.65
N THR A 196 3.64 8.23 -4.96
CA THR A 196 4.03 8.53 -6.35
C THR A 196 5.33 7.88 -6.81
N GLU A 197 5.95 6.98 -6.04
CA GLU A 197 7.11 6.23 -6.53
C GLU A 197 6.68 5.17 -7.56
N PHE A 198 6.38 5.62 -8.79
CA PHE A 198 6.84 4.90 -9.97
C PHE A 198 8.36 4.83 -9.86
N ARG A 199 8.88 3.78 -9.23
CA ARG A 199 10.30 3.44 -9.36
C ARG A 199 10.52 3.00 -10.80
N SER A 200 10.65 3.96 -11.71
CA SER A 200 11.44 3.76 -12.92
C SER A 200 12.89 3.61 -12.45
N SER A 201 13.24 2.39 -12.03
CA SER A 201 14.61 1.99 -11.77
C SER A 201 15.40 2.19 -13.06
N ARG A 202 16.10 3.31 -13.16
CA ARG A 202 17.14 3.54 -14.15
C ARG A 202 18.31 2.63 -13.74
N PRO A 203 18.67 1.59 -14.53
CA PRO A 203 19.76 0.69 -14.16
C PRO A 203 21.09 1.44 -14.33
N GLY A 204 21.90 1.51 -13.27
CA GLY A 204 23.33 1.84 -13.40
C GLY A 204 23.80 3.20 -12.86
N SER A 205 23.49 3.56 -11.61
CA SER A 205 24.24 4.61 -10.91
C SER A 205 24.87 4.06 -9.63
N ILE A 206 26.06 3.49 -9.78
CA ILE A 206 27.02 3.27 -8.71
C ILE A 206 27.88 4.54 -8.60
N LYS A 207 27.49 5.45 -7.72
CA LYS A 207 28.34 6.57 -7.31
C LYS A 207 28.31 6.75 -5.80
N ASN A 208 28.85 5.76 -5.10
CA ASN A 208 29.40 5.96 -3.75
C ASN A 208 30.90 5.74 -3.85
N GLY A 209 31.63 6.83 -4.00
CA GLY A 209 33.07 6.85 -3.80
C GLY A 209 33.35 6.89 -2.29
N PHE A 210 34.13 5.93 -1.82
CA PHE A 210 34.89 6.05 -0.58
C PHE A 210 36.31 5.55 -0.83
N SER A 211 37.25 6.48 -0.74
CA SER A 211 38.68 6.24 -0.83
C SER A 211 39.22 5.92 0.56
N VAL A 212 39.78 4.72 0.76
CA VAL A 212 40.77 4.43 1.83
C VAL A 212 41.77 3.43 1.27
N GLY A 213 43.06 3.76 1.36
CA GLY A 213 44.18 3.00 0.80
C GLY A 213 44.70 1.86 1.69
N GLY A 214 45.53 1.01 1.06
CA GLY A 214 46.28 -0.10 1.65
C GLY A 214 46.46 -1.20 0.59
N SER A 215 47.50 -1.20 -0.25
CA SER A 215 48.87 -1.64 0.02
C SER A 215 48.97 -3.03 0.66
N THR A 216 49.06 -4.10 -0.14
CA THR A 216 50.24 -4.99 -0.26
C THR A 216 49.95 -6.27 -1.08
N ARG A 217 50.89 -6.58 -2.00
CA ARG A 217 51.44 -7.91 -2.35
C ARG A 217 50.64 -8.86 -3.28
N THR A 218 51.07 -9.02 -4.54
CA THR A 218 51.96 -10.09 -5.16
C THR A 218 51.25 -11.44 -5.27
N SER A 219 51.28 -12.26 -6.33
CA SER A 219 52.11 -12.48 -7.54
C SER A 219 51.39 -13.61 -8.32
N SER A 220 51.43 -13.76 -9.65
CA SER A 220 52.54 -14.42 -10.37
C SER A 220 52.31 -14.43 -11.89
N ILE A 221 53.40 -14.25 -12.63
CA ILE A 221 53.58 -14.23 -14.09
C ILE A 221 54.03 -15.61 -14.59
N ARG A 222 53.59 -16.04 -15.81
CA ARG A 222 54.30 -16.84 -16.87
C ARG A 222 53.26 -17.51 -17.80
N TYR A 223 53.37 -17.63 -19.13
CA TYR A 223 54.41 -17.47 -20.16
C TYR A 223 53.76 -17.04 -21.51
N GLN A 224 54.50 -16.32 -22.37
CA GLN A 224 54.21 -15.97 -23.79
C GLN A 224 54.54 -17.15 -24.75
N PRO A 225 54.66 -17.05 -26.12
CA PRO A 225 54.45 -15.94 -27.09
C PRO A 225 53.80 -16.30 -28.46
N SER A 226 53.36 -15.29 -29.24
CA SER A 226 53.72 -15.07 -30.66
C SER A 226 52.88 -13.94 -31.33
N THR A 227 53.57 -12.92 -31.85
CA THR A 227 53.17 -11.95 -32.90
C THR A 227 53.54 -12.51 -34.28
N PRO A 228 53.12 -11.99 -35.48
CA PRO A 228 52.83 -10.60 -35.90
C PRO A 228 51.47 -10.48 -36.68
N THR A 229 50.92 -9.36 -37.16
CA THR A 229 51.41 -8.41 -38.18
C THR A 229 50.56 -7.12 -38.23
N SER A 230 51.23 -6.02 -38.60
CA SER A 230 50.80 -4.78 -39.31
C SER A 230 49.32 -4.38 -39.45
N ASN A 231 48.95 -3.19 -38.94
CA ASN A 231 48.69 -1.98 -39.75
C ASN A 231 48.23 -0.79 -38.87
N ALA A 232 48.64 0.42 -39.25
CA ALA A 232 48.18 1.73 -38.76
C ALA A 232 47.79 2.60 -39.99
N PRO A 233 47.36 3.86 -39.84
CA PRO A 233 46.25 4.43 -39.05
C PRO A 233 45.28 5.20 -39.97
N SER A 234 44.08 5.55 -39.50
CA SER A 234 43.38 6.82 -39.81
C SER A 234 41.92 6.74 -39.38
N GLN A 235 41.41 7.85 -38.85
CA GLN A 235 40.09 8.45 -39.08
C GLN A 235 39.71 9.27 -37.84
N ARG A 236 39.89 10.59 -38.00
CA ARG A 236 39.22 11.64 -37.23
C ARG A 236 37.81 11.79 -37.83
N PRO A 237 36.75 11.91 -37.02
CA PRO A 237 35.94 13.14 -37.08
C PRO A 237 35.26 13.41 -35.72
N SER A 238 34.59 14.50 -35.42
CA SER A 238 34.43 15.85 -35.97
C SER A 238 33.88 16.68 -34.80
N ARG A 239 34.20 17.97 -34.80
CA ARG A 239 33.54 18.95 -33.94
C ARG A 239 32.10 19.12 -34.42
N GLN A 240 31.13 18.96 -33.52
CA GLN A 240 29.79 19.52 -33.71
C GLN A 240 29.43 20.44 -32.54
N SER A 241 29.08 21.65 -32.94
CA SER A 241 28.68 22.84 -32.22
C SER A 241 27.41 22.63 -31.39
N SER A 242 27.43 23.10 -30.14
CA SER A 242 26.22 23.32 -29.34
C SER A 242 25.92 24.82 -29.21
N PRO A 243 24.63 25.22 -29.10
CA PRO A 243 24.18 26.59 -29.28
C PRO A 243 24.54 27.48 -28.09
N LYS A 244 24.95 28.72 -28.39
CA LYS A 244 25.18 29.78 -27.41
C LYS A 244 23.90 30.04 -26.61
N ARG A 245 23.93 29.77 -25.30
CA ARG A 245 22.96 30.33 -24.34
C ARG A 245 23.50 31.67 -23.87
N SER A 246 22.88 32.75 -24.33
CA SER A 246 23.04 34.09 -23.76
C SER A 246 22.29 34.20 -22.43
N ASP A 247 22.78 35.12 -21.60
CA ASP A 247 22.19 35.64 -20.36
C ASP A 247 22.37 34.79 -19.09
N SER A 248 23.63 34.45 -18.79
CA SER A 248 24.03 34.16 -17.41
C SER A 248 24.26 35.47 -16.65
N ILE A 249 23.34 35.81 -15.75
CA ILE A 249 23.60 36.79 -14.68
C ILE A 249 24.88 36.33 -13.94
N PRO A 250 25.89 37.19 -13.74
CA PRO A 250 27.12 36.84 -13.05
C PRO A 250 26.79 36.21 -11.69
N LEU A 251 27.44 35.09 -11.33
CA LEU A 251 27.18 34.33 -10.09
C LEU A 251 27.20 35.19 -8.81
N GLU A 252 27.94 36.30 -8.82
CA GLU A 252 27.97 37.31 -7.76
C GLU A 252 26.65 38.06 -7.61
N GLU A 253 26.03 38.45 -8.72
CA GLU A 253 24.75 39.19 -8.75
C GLU A 253 23.58 38.27 -8.35
N ALA A 254 23.60 37.00 -8.78
CA ALA A 254 22.62 36.00 -8.34
C ALA A 254 22.72 35.73 -6.83
N LYS A 255 23.94 35.71 -6.26
CA LYS A 255 24.15 35.60 -4.81
C LYS A 255 23.63 36.84 -4.06
N ALA A 256 23.84 38.03 -4.60
CA ALA A 256 23.33 39.27 -4.00
C ALA A 256 21.80 39.32 -4.03
N ALA A 257 21.18 38.90 -5.13
CA ALA A 257 19.72 38.81 -5.27
C ALA A 257 19.11 37.83 -4.26
N LEU A 258 19.70 36.64 -4.08
CA LEU A 258 19.25 35.65 -3.09
C LEU A 258 19.32 36.18 -1.65
N ARG A 259 20.36 36.95 -1.32
CA ARG A 259 20.49 37.57 0.01
C ARG A 259 19.47 38.69 0.24
N ARG A 260 19.09 39.45 -0.80
CA ARG A 260 18.02 40.46 -0.70
C ARG A 260 16.66 39.80 -0.44
N LEU A 261 16.34 38.77 -1.21
CA LEU A 261 15.09 38.02 -1.08
C LEU A 261 14.95 37.37 0.31
N ALA A 262 16.06 36.86 0.87
CA ALA A 262 16.08 36.33 2.23
C ALA A 262 15.78 37.40 3.30
N ARG A 263 16.34 38.60 3.17
CA ARG A 263 16.07 39.72 4.09
C ARG A 263 14.62 40.19 4.00
N GLU A 264 14.08 40.30 2.79
CA GLU A 264 12.68 40.70 2.58
C GLU A 264 11.70 39.70 3.22
N HIS A 265 11.99 38.40 3.12
CA HIS A 265 11.19 37.37 3.79
C HIS A 265 11.26 37.45 5.32
N GLU A 266 12.44 37.72 5.87
CA GLU A 266 12.63 37.88 7.32
C GLU A 266 11.92 39.15 7.84
N GLU A 267 12.01 40.25 7.11
CA GLU A 267 11.34 41.51 7.46
C GLU A 267 9.81 41.38 7.36
N ALA A 268 9.30 40.71 6.32
CA ALA A 268 7.88 40.42 6.18
C ALA A 268 7.37 39.52 7.33
N ALA A 269 8.15 38.51 7.73
CA ALA A 269 7.82 37.66 8.87
C ALA A 269 7.82 38.44 10.20
N ALA A 270 8.80 39.34 10.39
CA ALA A 270 8.88 40.20 11.57
C ALA A 270 7.71 41.22 11.63
N ALA A 271 7.30 41.77 10.49
CA ALA A 271 6.15 42.66 10.39
C ALA A 271 4.83 41.95 10.75
N LEU A 272 4.66 40.70 10.30
CA LEU A 272 3.52 39.86 10.69
C LEU A 272 3.52 39.50 12.17
N ALA A 273 4.70 39.26 12.76
CA ALA A 273 4.80 39.03 14.21
C ALA A 273 4.42 40.27 15.02
N ARG A 274 4.87 41.47 14.60
CA ARG A 274 4.52 42.74 15.25
C ARG A 274 3.04 43.09 15.16
N SER A 275 2.39 42.80 14.03
CA SER A 275 0.94 43.05 13.88
C SER A 275 0.11 42.10 14.74
N ARG A 276 0.59 40.88 14.99
CA ARG A 276 -0.07 39.90 15.86
C ARG A 276 -0.02 40.30 17.34
N MET A 277 1.08 40.89 17.80
CA MET A 277 1.20 41.38 19.19
C MET A 277 0.36 42.63 19.46
N LYS A 278 0.18 43.53 18.49
CA LYS A 278 -0.69 44.72 18.66
C LYS A 278 -2.18 44.39 18.81
N ARG A 279 -2.63 43.19 18.41
CA ARG A 279 -4.04 42.76 18.53
C ARG A 279 -4.40 42.15 19.87
N THR A 280 -3.44 41.83 20.73
CA THR A 280 -3.71 41.21 22.03
C THR A 280 -3.88 42.22 23.16
N ASP A 281 -3.42 43.46 22.99
CA ASP A 281 -3.56 44.52 24.03
C ASP A 281 -4.92 45.24 24.02
N SER A 282 -5.72 45.11 22.96
CA SER A 282 -6.99 45.85 22.85
C SER A 282 -8.23 45.08 23.30
N LYS A 283 -8.09 43.88 23.87
CA LYS A 283 -9.23 43.01 24.23
C LYS A 283 -9.62 43.01 25.72
N ASP A 284 -8.88 43.71 26.58
CA ASP A 284 -9.13 43.73 28.04
C ASP A 284 -9.89 44.96 28.56
N ARG A 285 -10.44 45.80 27.68
CA ARG A 285 -11.30 46.93 28.08
C ARG A 285 -12.77 46.65 27.74
N VAL A 286 -13.40 45.77 28.49
CA VAL A 286 -14.87 45.62 28.51
C VAL A 286 -15.42 46.53 29.61
N GLU A 287 -16.11 47.59 29.21
CA GLU A 287 -16.86 48.47 30.10
C GLU A 287 -18.01 47.70 30.76
N GLN A 288 -17.99 47.64 32.09
CA GLN A 288 -19.11 47.19 32.93
C GLN A 288 -20.23 48.22 32.83
N ILE A 289 -21.27 47.91 32.04
CA ILE A 289 -22.53 48.65 32.06
C ILE A 289 -23.40 48.05 33.17
N GLU A 290 -23.54 48.79 34.27
CA GLU A 290 -24.44 48.49 35.38
C GLU A 290 -25.90 48.51 34.91
N ARG A 291 -26.61 47.38 35.08
CA ARG A 291 -28.08 47.32 34.94
C ARG A 291 -28.72 47.61 36.29
N GLY A 292 -29.18 48.85 36.47
CA GLY A 292 -30.06 49.25 37.56
C GLY A 292 -31.39 48.49 37.51
N ARG A 293 -31.76 47.86 38.63
CA ARG A 293 -33.07 47.24 38.86
C ARG A 293 -33.83 48.14 39.83
N VAL A 294 -34.77 48.93 39.30
CA VAL A 294 -35.75 49.67 40.10
C VAL A 294 -36.89 48.70 40.42
N SER A 295 -37.09 48.41 41.70
CA SER A 295 -38.27 47.72 42.22
C SER A 295 -39.18 48.76 42.89
N GLU A 296 -40.26 49.14 42.22
CA GLU A 296 -41.33 49.95 42.80
C GLU A 296 -42.55 49.06 43.12
N ARG A 297 -43.06 49.25 44.33
CA ARG A 297 -44.26 48.64 44.93
C ARG A 297 -45.54 49.19 44.30
N VAL A 298 -46.51 48.31 44.03
CA VAL A 298 -47.98 48.49 44.24
C VAL A 298 -48.58 47.06 44.31
N GLY A 299 -49.45 46.61 45.21
CA GLY A 299 -50.16 47.19 46.35
C GLY A 299 -50.99 46.10 47.07
N ASN A 300 -51.74 46.55 48.07
CA ASN A 300 -52.55 45.87 49.10
C ASN A 300 -51.82 45.50 50.39
#